data_AF-I5D517-F1
#
_entry.id   AF-I5D517-F1
#
_cell.length_a   1.000
_cell.length_b   1.000
_cell.length_c   1.000
_cell.angle_alpha   90.00
_cell.angle_beta   90.00
_cell.angle_gamma   90.00
#
_symmetry.space_group_name_H-M   'P 1'
#
loop_
_entity.id
_entity.type
_entity.pdbx_description
1 polymer ?
#
loop_
_entity_poly.entity_id
_entity_poly.type
_entity_poly.pdbx_seq_one_letter_code
_entity_poly.pdbx_strand_id
1 'polypeptide(L)'
;MSKNFLFQDLEELMNYSNNYKGSDPLIKLPNIIIQNLNDSFVLNKHEIEMIRFLATNYSKKGKKLPIKYLANIEDEVVKEHFLALLILYFYSQKNNNFVILSKPENIQRFKNLLVNYDSESFLFAYKIQFMGKLVDIKEVYELDSNKNKESINLYFSTHNDFLSKYNPSDIGSEFLVIDEEAVIENFDKLKDYNSVHIFNEFDFNQLGYKTAILDNFIYNYDKKKTELFNKNNSSNLKKCSLKEDFKQSDFFKNGIIFLNKKEKLDKDTKIFPSQDGKYMHHSLNEISKNYLHSKTLELKNIDISLISKYVNSYREFDLKNLNDKFNKIDNVLDLFTMSDYFGENTVEVYFNNENDYDESLNYSINIALSNIASYIHNFSPVFTGSKQFYAYNLSNVFDIENTYNDESSYKIDLSDKNWYANACDSFTYQQHLFINYFKNKIVDQLNQKDVKFWLIKNNFQNEALIYTFDNAAKIVPNFYLFIETNDKKYQVLIETKENSKWMSDYWHENFFAELNTFPVFNKDEKIYKIYALPLANFDINEIEFTRAFREFIKNL
;
A
#
# COMPACT_ATOMS: atom_id res chain seq x y z
N MET A 1 14.42 19.72 -33.51
CA MET A 1 13.24 19.83 -32.64
C MET A 1 12.79 18.43 -32.31
N SER A 2 13.07 18.00 -31.08
CA SER A 2 12.96 16.62 -30.61
C SER A 2 11.51 16.18 -30.55
N LYS A 3 11.24 14.99 -31.09
CA LYS A 3 10.01 14.23 -30.81
C LYS A 3 10.01 13.93 -29.31
N ASN A 4 9.07 14.53 -28.59
CA ASN A 4 8.82 14.20 -27.19
C ASN A 4 8.35 12.74 -27.14
N PHE A 5 9.05 11.93 -26.35
CA PHE A 5 8.68 10.55 -26.09
C PHE A 5 7.50 10.54 -25.12
N LEU A 6 6.48 9.79 -25.51
CA LEU A 6 5.12 9.61 -24.95
C LEU A 6 5.04 9.12 -23.48
N PHE A 7 6.14 9.19 -22.73
CA PHE A 7 6.20 8.85 -21.30
C PHE A 7 6.08 10.06 -20.37
N GLN A 8 6.18 11.28 -20.91
CA GLN A 8 5.95 12.50 -20.12
C GLN A 8 4.47 12.72 -19.79
N ASP A 9 3.52 12.17 -20.56
CA ASP A 9 2.10 12.54 -20.42
C ASP A 9 1.38 11.95 -19.19
N LEU A 10 1.81 10.82 -18.62
CA LEU A 10 1.17 10.29 -17.39
C LEU A 10 1.62 11.05 -16.14
N GLU A 11 2.90 11.37 -16.06
CA GLU A 11 3.46 12.21 -14.99
C GLU A 11 3.02 13.68 -15.16
N GLU A 12 2.90 14.18 -16.40
CA GLU A 12 2.34 15.50 -16.70
C GLU A 12 0.83 15.56 -16.42
N LEU A 13 0.02 14.56 -16.76
CA LEU A 13 -1.41 14.52 -16.40
C LEU A 13 -1.61 14.45 -14.87
N MET A 14 -0.74 13.72 -14.16
CA MET A 14 -0.70 13.76 -12.69
C MET A 14 -0.31 15.15 -12.16
N ASN A 15 0.65 15.83 -12.80
CA ASN A 15 1.06 17.20 -12.46
C ASN A 15 -0.01 18.27 -12.75
N TYR A 16 -0.91 18.03 -13.72
CA TYR A 16 -2.04 18.93 -14.01
C TYR A 16 -3.20 18.79 -13.02
N SER A 17 -3.31 17.66 -12.30
CA SER A 17 -4.34 17.47 -11.28
C SER A 17 -4.01 18.26 -9.99
N ASN A 18 -4.37 19.55 -9.96
CA ASN A 18 -4.41 20.41 -8.76
C ASN A 18 -3.21 20.26 -7.79
N ASN A 19 -2.02 20.69 -8.20
CA ASN A 19 -0.82 20.79 -7.35
C ASN A 19 -0.28 19.46 -6.79
N TYR A 20 -0.65 18.30 -7.34
CA TYR A 20 0.01 17.05 -6.98
C TYR A 20 1.38 16.98 -7.67
N LYS A 21 2.42 17.47 -6.98
CA LYS A 21 3.81 17.12 -7.32
C LYS A 21 3.93 15.65 -6.94
N GLY A 22 4.37 14.76 -7.81
CA GLY A 22 4.43 13.30 -7.59
C GLY A 22 5.10 12.78 -6.29
N SER A 23 5.54 13.67 -5.39
CA SER A 23 6.05 13.46 -4.05
C SER A 23 5.02 13.66 -2.91
N ASP A 24 3.81 14.16 -3.17
CA ASP A 24 2.80 14.36 -2.11
C ASP A 24 2.27 13.01 -1.60
N PRO A 25 2.31 12.71 -0.28
CA PRO A 25 1.79 11.46 0.23
C PRO A 25 0.26 11.40 0.02
N LEU A 26 -0.20 10.36 -0.69
CA LEU A 26 -1.63 10.10 -0.81
C LEU A 26 -2.23 9.76 0.54
N ILE A 27 -3.42 10.29 0.81
CA ILE A 27 -4.19 9.98 2.01
C ILE A 27 -4.42 8.47 2.08
N LYS A 28 -4.25 7.89 3.27
CA LYS A 28 -4.60 6.49 3.53
C LYS A 28 -6.13 6.39 3.57
N LEU A 29 -6.70 5.45 2.81
CA LEU A 29 -8.14 5.23 2.87
C LEU A 29 -8.53 4.75 4.26
N PRO A 30 -9.68 5.19 4.78
CA PRO A 30 -10.27 4.55 5.95
C PRO A 30 -10.52 3.07 5.65
N ASN A 31 -10.06 2.17 6.54
CA ASN A 31 -10.22 0.72 6.35
C ASN A 31 -11.69 0.31 6.19
N ILE A 32 -12.61 1.08 6.76
CA ILE A 32 -14.07 0.88 6.65
C ILE A 32 -14.56 0.93 5.20
N ILE A 33 -13.83 1.55 4.27
CA ILE A 33 -14.16 1.52 2.83
C ILE A 33 -13.89 0.12 2.27
N ILE A 34 -12.74 -0.47 2.58
CA ILE A 34 -12.34 -1.78 2.05
C ILE A 34 -13.13 -2.90 2.74
N GLN A 35 -13.36 -2.79 4.06
CA GLN A 35 -14.10 -3.77 4.87
C GLN A 35 -15.57 -3.94 4.45
N ASN A 36 -16.15 -2.95 3.80
CA ASN A 36 -17.53 -2.99 3.31
C ASN A 36 -17.65 -3.46 1.86
N LEU A 37 -16.54 -3.85 1.23
CA LEU A 37 -16.56 -4.61 -0.01
C LEU A 37 -16.73 -6.09 0.30
N ASN A 38 -17.22 -6.85 -0.66
CA ASN A 38 -17.35 -8.29 -0.52
C ASN A 38 -15.95 -8.97 -0.47
N ASP A 39 -15.81 -10.00 0.37
CA ASP A 39 -14.56 -10.71 0.61
C ASP A 39 -13.99 -11.40 -0.66
N SER A 40 -14.82 -11.65 -1.68
CA SER A 40 -14.37 -12.18 -2.97
C SER A 40 -13.58 -11.18 -3.81
N PHE A 41 -13.60 -9.89 -3.46
CA PHE A 41 -12.95 -8.83 -4.22
C PHE A 41 -11.52 -8.61 -3.75
N VAL A 42 -10.56 -8.87 -4.64
CA VAL A 42 -9.15 -8.56 -4.41
C VAL A 42 -8.79 -7.31 -5.21
N LEU A 43 -8.73 -6.17 -4.52
CA LEU A 43 -8.28 -4.92 -5.12
C LEU A 43 -6.79 -4.99 -5.44
N ASN A 44 -6.44 -4.62 -6.67
CA ASN A 44 -5.07 -4.43 -7.08
C ASN A 44 -4.53 -3.07 -6.61
N LYS A 45 -3.21 -2.89 -6.71
CA LYS A 45 -2.56 -1.64 -6.27
C LYS A 45 -3.11 -0.41 -7.01
N HIS A 46 -3.37 -0.50 -8.31
CA HIS A 46 -3.84 0.62 -9.12
C HIS A 46 -5.25 1.07 -8.71
N GLU A 47 -6.13 0.14 -8.38
CA GLU A 47 -7.49 0.42 -7.89
C GLU A 47 -7.49 1.15 -6.54
N ILE A 48 -6.61 0.72 -5.62
CA ILE A 48 -6.43 1.38 -4.32
C ILE A 48 -5.88 2.81 -4.52
N GLU A 49 -4.89 2.97 -5.40
CA GLU A 49 -4.29 4.29 -5.66
C GLU A 49 -5.31 5.24 -6.30
N MET A 50 -6.14 4.78 -7.23
CA MET A 50 -7.17 5.59 -7.90
C MET A 50 -8.11 6.28 -6.90
N ILE A 51 -8.66 5.52 -5.95
CA ILE A 51 -9.56 6.10 -4.93
C ILE A 51 -8.78 6.97 -3.93
N ARG A 52 -7.51 6.66 -3.67
CA ARG A 52 -6.63 7.52 -2.83
C ARG A 52 -6.33 8.87 -3.49
N PHE A 53 -6.15 8.91 -4.81
CA PHE A 53 -6.01 10.15 -5.57
C PHE A 53 -7.26 11.01 -5.45
N LEU A 54 -8.42 10.42 -5.67
CA LEU A 54 -9.71 11.09 -5.48
C LEU A 54 -9.83 11.65 -4.07
N ALA A 55 -9.58 10.82 -3.05
CA ALA A 55 -9.70 11.21 -1.65
C ALA A 55 -8.76 12.36 -1.29
N THR A 56 -7.51 12.28 -1.75
CA THR A 56 -6.49 13.32 -1.55
C THR A 56 -6.91 14.64 -2.20
N ASN A 57 -7.43 14.59 -3.44
CA ASN A 57 -7.90 15.78 -4.14
C ASN A 57 -9.12 16.41 -3.44
N TYR A 58 -10.09 15.59 -3.06
CA TYR A 58 -11.31 16.03 -2.36
C TYR A 58 -10.99 16.71 -1.03
N SER A 59 -10.06 16.13 -0.25
CA SER A 59 -9.58 16.72 0.99
C SER A 59 -8.87 18.06 0.77
N LYS A 60 -7.94 18.14 -0.21
CA LYS A 60 -7.22 19.37 -0.55
C LYS A 60 -8.15 20.52 -0.98
N LYS A 61 -9.25 20.20 -1.68
CA LYS A 61 -10.29 21.18 -2.05
C LYS A 61 -11.19 21.61 -0.87
N GLY A 62 -10.88 21.16 0.35
CA GLY A 62 -11.64 21.49 1.56
C GLY A 62 -13.02 20.83 1.59
N LYS A 63 -13.19 19.69 0.90
CA LYS A 63 -14.47 18.97 0.77
C LYS A 63 -15.60 19.84 0.22
N LYS A 64 -15.25 20.86 -0.56
CA LYS A 64 -16.20 21.81 -1.13
C LYS A 64 -16.91 21.21 -2.34
N LEU A 65 -18.17 21.60 -2.49
CA LEU A 65 -19.00 21.34 -3.67
C LEU A 65 -18.79 22.49 -4.69
N PRO A 66 -18.93 22.24 -6.00
CA PRO A 66 -19.36 20.99 -6.59
C PRO A 66 -18.25 19.93 -6.68
N ILE A 67 -18.61 18.67 -6.42
CA ILE A 67 -17.74 17.54 -6.75
C ILE A 67 -17.73 17.39 -8.27
N LYS A 68 -16.54 17.48 -8.89
CA LYS A 68 -16.37 17.28 -10.32
C LYS A 68 -15.11 16.47 -10.55
N TYR A 69 -15.29 15.22 -10.91
CA TYR A 69 -14.18 14.30 -11.16
C TYR A 69 -14.34 13.59 -12.49
N LEU A 70 -13.23 13.42 -13.20
CA LEU A 70 -13.14 12.65 -14.43
C LEU A 70 -12.11 11.54 -14.23
N ALA A 71 -12.48 10.32 -14.58
CA ALA A 71 -11.58 9.18 -14.61
C ALA A 71 -11.69 8.49 -15.99
N ASN A 72 -10.57 8.03 -16.54
CA ASN A 72 -10.57 7.15 -17.70
C ASN A 72 -10.25 5.73 -17.21
N ILE A 73 -11.16 4.79 -17.45
CA ILE A 73 -11.06 3.39 -17.00
C ILE A 73 -11.54 2.47 -18.13
N GLU A 74 -10.59 1.88 -18.85
CA GLU A 74 -10.89 0.96 -19.97
C GLU A 74 -11.40 -0.42 -19.51
N ASP A 75 -10.97 -0.87 -18.32
CA ASP A 75 -11.30 -2.21 -17.84
C ASP A 75 -12.63 -2.22 -17.07
N GLU A 76 -13.59 -2.98 -17.57
CA GLU A 76 -14.94 -3.09 -17.00
C GLU A 76 -14.96 -3.53 -15.54
N VAL A 77 -14.11 -4.48 -15.14
CA VAL A 77 -14.07 -4.99 -13.76
C VAL A 77 -13.50 -3.93 -12.82
N VAL A 78 -12.42 -3.27 -13.24
CA VAL A 78 -11.81 -2.14 -12.51
C VAL A 78 -12.82 -1.00 -12.31
N LYS A 79 -13.67 -0.77 -13.31
CA LYS A 79 -14.72 0.25 -13.26
C LYS A 79 -15.81 -0.08 -12.24
N GLU A 80 -16.26 -1.33 -12.22
CA GLU A 80 -17.23 -1.82 -11.23
C GLU A 80 -16.66 -1.68 -9.81
N HIS A 81 -15.40 -2.06 -9.59
CA HIS A 81 -14.73 -1.87 -8.31
C HIS A 81 -14.62 -0.40 -7.92
N PHE A 82 -14.28 0.47 -8.88
CA PHE A 82 -14.22 1.91 -8.63
C PHE A 82 -15.57 2.48 -8.20
N LEU A 83 -16.66 2.01 -8.81
CA LEU A 83 -18.02 2.43 -8.48
C LEU A 83 -18.38 2.10 -7.03
N ALA A 84 -18.08 0.88 -6.57
CA ALA A 84 -18.29 0.48 -5.18
C ALA A 84 -17.43 1.31 -4.22
N LEU A 85 -16.14 1.51 -4.55
CA LEU A 85 -15.22 2.33 -3.77
C LEU A 85 -15.69 3.80 -3.68
N LEU A 86 -16.18 4.38 -4.76
CA LEU A 86 -16.75 5.73 -4.81
C LEU A 86 -17.94 5.87 -3.86
N ILE A 87 -18.90 4.93 -3.94
CA ILE A 87 -20.11 4.94 -3.12
C ILE A 87 -19.74 4.88 -1.63
N LEU A 88 -18.92 3.90 -1.23
CA LEU A 88 -18.51 3.76 0.17
C LEU A 88 -17.70 4.97 0.64
N TYR A 89 -16.79 5.48 -0.19
CA TYR A 89 -15.98 6.63 0.14
C TYR A 89 -16.86 7.86 0.40
N PHE A 90 -17.75 8.22 -0.53
CA PHE A 90 -18.60 9.40 -0.36
C PHE A 90 -19.68 9.19 0.73
N TYR A 91 -20.12 7.96 0.97
CA TYR A 91 -20.93 7.63 2.15
C TYR A 91 -20.20 7.95 3.45
N SER A 92 -18.92 7.59 3.55
CA SER A 92 -18.08 7.98 4.69
C SER A 92 -17.90 9.49 4.83
N GLN A 93 -18.10 10.26 3.74
CA GLN A 93 -18.09 11.72 3.72
C GLN A 93 -19.49 12.34 3.95
N LYS A 94 -20.45 11.56 4.44
CA LYS A 94 -21.85 11.96 4.74
C LYS A 94 -22.71 12.22 3.49
N ASN A 95 -22.31 11.76 2.31
CA ASN A 95 -23.17 11.74 1.14
C ASN A 95 -23.80 10.35 1.00
N ASN A 96 -25.10 10.26 1.21
CA ASN A 96 -25.83 9.00 1.21
C ASN A 96 -26.71 8.78 -0.03
N ASN A 97 -26.64 9.67 -1.03
CA ASN A 97 -27.52 9.61 -2.20
C ASN A 97 -26.72 9.63 -3.50
N PHE A 98 -26.89 8.59 -4.30
CA PHE A 98 -26.12 8.36 -5.51
C PHE A 98 -27.05 8.14 -6.70
N VAL A 99 -26.77 8.83 -7.80
CA VAL A 99 -27.44 8.63 -9.08
C VAL A 99 -26.46 7.89 -9.98
N ILE A 100 -26.83 6.69 -10.45
CA ILE A 100 -26.03 5.90 -11.37
C ILE A 100 -26.62 6.08 -12.78
N LEU A 101 -25.89 6.77 -13.65
CA LEU A 101 -26.26 6.95 -15.05
C LEU A 101 -25.51 5.96 -15.93
N SER A 102 -26.25 5.13 -16.66
CA SER A 102 -25.69 4.19 -17.62
C SER A 102 -26.70 3.92 -18.75
N LYS A 103 -26.29 3.14 -19.75
CA LYS A 103 -27.15 2.72 -20.86
C LYS A 103 -28.28 1.79 -20.37
N PRO A 104 -29.44 1.79 -21.04
CA PRO A 104 -30.59 0.96 -20.66
C PRO A 104 -30.23 -0.52 -20.42
N GLU A 105 -29.38 -1.10 -21.28
CA GLU A 105 -28.92 -2.48 -21.22
C GLU A 105 -28.05 -2.80 -19.99
N ASN A 106 -27.38 -1.80 -19.41
CA ASN A 106 -26.46 -1.97 -18.27
C ASN A 106 -27.13 -1.76 -16.92
N ILE A 107 -28.29 -1.09 -16.86
CA ILE A 107 -28.97 -0.76 -15.60
C ILE A 107 -29.21 -2.02 -14.74
N GLN A 108 -29.69 -3.10 -15.34
CA GLN A 108 -29.95 -4.34 -14.59
C GLN A 108 -28.67 -4.99 -14.07
N ARG A 109 -27.55 -4.91 -14.81
CA ARG A 109 -26.24 -5.37 -14.36
C ARG A 109 -25.80 -4.58 -13.13
N PHE A 110 -25.90 -3.25 -13.14
CA PHE A 110 -25.53 -2.42 -11.99
C PHE A 110 -26.43 -2.65 -10.76
N LYS A 111 -27.72 -2.91 -10.95
CA LYS A 111 -28.59 -3.33 -9.84
C LYS A 111 -28.12 -4.63 -9.20
N ASN A 112 -27.68 -5.60 -10.01
CA ASN A 112 -27.14 -6.85 -9.48
C ASN A 112 -25.83 -6.64 -8.72
N LEU A 113 -24.93 -5.81 -9.25
CA LEU A 113 -23.65 -5.48 -8.63
C LEU A 113 -23.82 -4.70 -7.32
N LEU A 114 -24.75 -3.74 -7.27
CA LEU A 114 -24.79 -2.74 -6.20
C LEU A 114 -25.93 -2.91 -5.20
N VAL A 115 -27.01 -3.63 -5.53
CA VAL A 115 -28.21 -3.72 -4.65
C VAL A 115 -28.57 -5.16 -4.33
N ASN A 116 -28.45 -6.07 -5.29
CA ASN A 116 -28.91 -7.45 -5.15
C ASN A 116 -27.90 -8.32 -4.37
N TYR A 117 -28.06 -8.40 -3.05
CA TYR A 117 -27.17 -9.19 -2.19
C TYR A 117 -27.20 -10.71 -2.47
N ASP A 118 -28.23 -11.22 -3.16
CA ASP A 118 -28.31 -12.62 -3.60
C ASP A 118 -27.50 -12.89 -4.89
N SER A 119 -26.99 -11.84 -5.54
CA SER A 119 -26.18 -11.98 -6.74
C SER A 119 -24.74 -12.40 -6.41
N GLU A 120 -24.21 -13.38 -7.14
CA GLU A 120 -22.79 -13.76 -7.06
C GLU A 120 -21.83 -12.60 -7.44
N SER A 121 -22.34 -11.60 -8.15
CA SER A 121 -21.57 -10.42 -8.57
C SER A 121 -21.72 -9.23 -7.61
N PHE A 122 -22.44 -9.38 -6.50
CA PHE A 122 -22.68 -8.29 -5.54
C PHE A 122 -21.37 -7.76 -4.93
N LEU A 123 -21.12 -6.47 -5.06
CA LEU A 123 -19.83 -5.83 -4.77
C LEU A 123 -19.59 -5.52 -3.29
N PHE A 124 -20.65 -5.49 -2.47
CA PHE A 124 -20.56 -5.06 -1.08
C PHE A 124 -20.63 -6.23 -0.10
N ALA A 125 -20.06 -6.03 1.10
CA ALA A 125 -20.24 -6.98 2.18
C ALA A 125 -21.73 -7.18 2.49
N TYR A 126 -22.11 -8.41 2.85
CA TYR A 126 -23.49 -8.73 3.22
C TYR A 126 -24.04 -7.85 4.36
N LYS A 127 -23.15 -7.37 5.25
CA LYS A 127 -23.45 -6.39 6.28
C LYS A 127 -22.51 -5.22 6.12
N ILE A 128 -23.01 -4.11 5.57
CA ILE A 128 -22.28 -2.86 5.56
C ILE A 128 -22.38 -2.24 6.94
N GLN A 129 -21.24 -1.85 7.48
CA GLN A 129 -21.15 -1.19 8.77
C GLN A 129 -20.43 0.13 8.61
N PHE A 130 -21.09 1.20 9.04
CA PHE A 130 -20.43 2.48 9.28
C PHE A 130 -20.81 2.93 10.67
N MET A 131 -19.80 3.32 11.44
CA MET A 131 -20.02 3.86 12.78
C MET A 131 -20.68 2.91 13.78
N GLY A 132 -20.41 1.60 13.66
CA GLY A 132 -21.06 0.59 14.49
C GLY A 132 -22.54 0.36 14.15
N LYS A 133 -23.09 1.10 13.19
CA LYS A 133 -24.44 0.93 12.68
C LYS A 133 -24.40 0.09 11.41
N LEU A 134 -25.35 -0.82 11.30
CA LEU A 134 -25.63 -1.49 10.05
C LEU A 134 -26.27 -0.50 9.09
N VAL A 135 -25.76 -0.47 7.86
CA VAL A 135 -26.19 0.42 6.80
C VAL A 135 -26.80 -0.43 5.70
N ASP A 136 -28.06 -0.15 5.39
CA ASP A 136 -28.72 -0.78 4.24
C ASP A 136 -28.31 -0.08 2.94
N ILE A 137 -28.27 -0.84 1.85
CA ILE A 137 -28.33 -0.30 0.50
C ILE A 137 -29.75 -0.40 -0.03
N LYS A 138 -30.28 0.69 -0.57
CA LYS A 138 -31.65 0.76 -1.09
C LYS A 138 -31.68 1.33 -2.49
N GLU A 139 -32.34 0.62 -3.39
CA GLU A 139 -32.80 1.24 -4.64
C GLU A 139 -33.94 2.22 -4.32
N VAL A 140 -33.84 3.45 -4.84
CA VAL A 140 -34.91 4.45 -4.77
C VAL A 140 -35.43 4.74 -6.17
N TYR A 141 -36.74 4.97 -6.28
CA TYR A 141 -37.42 5.20 -7.57
C TYR A 141 -37.74 6.67 -7.86
N GLU A 142 -37.69 7.53 -6.84
CA GLU A 142 -37.93 8.96 -6.95
C GLU A 142 -36.99 9.72 -6.00
N LEU A 143 -36.39 10.81 -6.50
CA LEU A 143 -35.43 11.62 -5.75
C LEU A 143 -36.08 12.48 -4.64
N ASP A 144 -37.41 12.55 -4.56
CA ASP A 144 -38.17 13.35 -3.58
C ASP A 144 -38.86 12.52 -2.47
N SER A 145 -38.82 11.19 -2.56
CA SER A 145 -39.52 10.28 -1.63
C SER A 145 -38.73 9.99 -0.34
N ASN A 146 -39.40 9.65 0.77
CA ASN A 146 -38.87 9.38 2.13
C ASN A 146 -37.52 8.62 2.17
N LYS A 147 -36.41 9.34 2.02
CA LYS A 147 -35.05 8.77 2.06
C LYS A 147 -34.72 8.41 3.49
N ASN A 148 -34.20 7.20 3.69
CA ASN A 148 -33.54 6.89 4.94
C ASN A 148 -32.21 7.64 4.97
N LYS A 149 -32.07 8.57 5.92
CA LYS A 149 -30.85 9.35 6.14
C LYS A 149 -29.65 8.49 6.57
N GLU A 150 -29.90 7.25 6.96
CA GLU A 150 -28.89 6.30 7.42
C GLU A 150 -28.61 5.16 6.42
N SER A 151 -29.24 5.14 5.24
CA SER A 151 -29.01 4.13 4.20
C SER A 151 -28.22 4.71 3.02
N ILE A 152 -27.51 3.86 2.28
CA ILE A 152 -26.97 4.18 0.95
C ILE A 152 -28.13 4.10 -0.05
N ASN A 153 -28.55 5.23 -0.58
CA ASN A 153 -29.66 5.33 -1.54
C ASN A 153 -29.11 5.40 -2.97
N LEU A 154 -29.54 4.47 -3.82
CA LEU A 154 -29.11 4.35 -5.21
C LEU A 154 -30.30 4.56 -6.16
N TYR A 155 -30.21 5.56 -7.02
CA TYR A 155 -31.16 5.80 -8.10
C TYR A 155 -30.50 5.44 -9.44
N PHE A 156 -31.13 4.57 -10.23
CA PHE A 156 -30.62 4.15 -11.53
C PHE A 156 -31.43 4.77 -12.66
N SER A 157 -30.76 5.37 -13.64
CA SER A 157 -31.45 5.99 -14.79
C SER A 157 -30.56 6.05 -16.02
N THR A 158 -31.17 6.28 -17.17
CA THR A 158 -30.44 6.75 -18.36
C THR A 158 -30.18 8.25 -18.25
N HIS A 159 -29.19 8.77 -18.97
CA HIS A 159 -28.89 10.21 -19.03
C HIS A 159 -30.09 11.03 -19.50
N ASN A 160 -30.74 10.61 -20.58
CA ASN A 160 -31.86 11.34 -21.18
C ASN A 160 -33.06 11.38 -20.23
N ASP A 161 -33.38 10.25 -19.59
CA ASP A 161 -34.49 10.20 -18.64
C ASP A 161 -34.20 11.03 -17.39
N PHE A 162 -32.95 11.02 -16.91
CA PHE A 162 -32.56 11.82 -15.75
C PHE A 162 -32.65 13.32 -16.04
N LEU A 163 -32.04 13.78 -17.14
CA LEU A 163 -32.01 15.20 -17.52
C LEU A 163 -33.38 15.75 -17.95
N SER A 164 -34.31 14.90 -18.38
CA SER A 164 -35.69 15.33 -18.69
C SER A 164 -36.56 15.50 -17.45
N LYS A 165 -36.21 14.82 -16.34
CA LYS A 165 -37.01 14.81 -15.11
C LYS A 165 -36.47 15.72 -14.02
N TYR A 166 -35.15 15.91 -13.96
CA TYR A 166 -34.49 16.60 -12.85
C TYR A 166 -33.55 17.68 -13.36
N ASN A 167 -33.62 18.85 -12.72
CA ASN A 167 -32.65 19.94 -12.85
C ASN A 167 -31.75 20.01 -11.61
N PRO A 168 -30.60 20.72 -11.67
CA PRO A 168 -29.73 20.87 -10.51
C PRO A 168 -30.42 21.47 -9.27
N SER A 169 -31.40 22.34 -9.49
CA SER A 169 -32.22 22.94 -8.43
C SER A 169 -33.08 21.92 -7.68
N ASP A 170 -33.48 20.83 -8.36
CA ASP A 170 -34.49 19.89 -7.89
C ASP A 170 -33.87 18.85 -6.97
N ILE A 171 -32.64 18.44 -7.27
CA ILE A 171 -31.91 17.42 -6.48
C ILE A 171 -31.02 18.04 -5.39
N GLY A 172 -30.68 19.33 -5.50
CA GLY A 172 -29.77 20.01 -4.58
C GLY A 172 -28.34 19.45 -4.58
N SER A 173 -27.56 19.87 -3.60
CA SER A 173 -26.14 19.50 -3.47
C SER A 173 -25.90 18.15 -2.75
N GLU A 174 -26.99 17.44 -2.41
CA GLU A 174 -27.00 16.21 -1.60
C GLU A 174 -26.83 14.92 -2.41
N PHE A 175 -26.89 15.00 -3.75
CA PHE A 175 -26.68 13.85 -4.63
C PHE A 175 -25.33 13.92 -5.30
N LEU A 176 -24.72 12.75 -5.49
CA LEU A 176 -23.60 12.55 -6.40
C LEU A 176 -24.06 11.80 -7.64
N VAL A 177 -23.94 12.43 -8.80
CA VAL A 177 -24.22 11.81 -10.10
C VAL A 177 -22.98 11.09 -10.60
N ILE A 178 -23.06 9.77 -10.78
CA ILE A 178 -21.99 8.96 -11.34
C ILE A 178 -22.40 8.59 -12.76
N ASP A 179 -21.73 9.21 -13.71
CA ASP A 179 -21.82 8.93 -15.14
C ASP A 179 -20.81 7.85 -15.47
N GLU A 180 -21.25 6.60 -15.48
CA GLU A 180 -20.39 5.41 -15.59
C GLU A 180 -19.84 5.19 -17.01
N GLU A 181 -20.52 5.73 -18.01
CA GLU A 181 -20.10 5.64 -19.42
C GLU A 181 -20.12 7.03 -20.05
N ALA A 182 -19.25 7.89 -19.53
CA ALA A 182 -19.24 9.29 -19.85
C ALA A 182 -18.78 9.57 -21.28
N VAL A 183 -19.41 10.57 -21.88
CA VAL A 183 -18.95 11.26 -23.10
C VAL A 183 -18.83 12.75 -22.82
N ILE A 184 -17.99 13.45 -23.58
CA ILE A 184 -17.71 14.89 -23.37
C ILE A 184 -18.99 15.73 -23.39
N GLU A 185 -19.96 15.36 -24.23
CA GLU A 185 -21.27 16.03 -24.29
C GLU A 185 -22.05 15.96 -22.98
N ASN A 186 -21.94 14.85 -22.24
CA ASN A 186 -22.59 14.67 -20.94
C ASN A 186 -21.96 15.55 -19.88
N PHE A 187 -20.64 15.77 -19.95
CA PHE A 187 -19.92 16.64 -19.02
C PHE A 187 -20.48 18.08 -19.02
N ASP A 188 -20.71 18.65 -20.21
CA ASP A 188 -21.29 19.99 -20.32
C ASP A 188 -22.75 20.04 -19.86
N LYS A 189 -23.53 18.97 -20.06
CA LYS A 189 -24.93 18.87 -19.60
C LYS A 189 -25.05 18.70 -18.08
N LEU A 190 -24.09 18.01 -17.47
CA LEU A 190 -24.05 17.72 -16.04
C LEU A 190 -23.15 18.71 -15.26
N LYS A 191 -22.64 19.76 -15.91
CA LYS A 191 -21.70 20.72 -15.31
C LYS A 191 -22.21 21.40 -14.04
N ASP A 192 -23.52 21.50 -13.83
CA ASP A 192 -24.11 22.17 -12.67
C ASP A 192 -24.49 21.17 -11.56
N TYR A 193 -24.22 19.89 -11.77
CA TYR A 193 -24.41 18.80 -10.81
C TYR A 193 -23.09 18.51 -10.06
N ASN A 194 -23.19 17.88 -8.89
CA ASN A 194 -22.07 17.14 -8.35
C ASN A 194 -21.94 15.85 -9.16
N SER A 195 -20.82 15.67 -9.86
CA SER A 195 -20.65 14.53 -10.76
C SER A 195 -19.26 13.90 -10.74
N VAL A 196 -19.26 12.59 -10.96
CA VAL A 196 -18.08 11.82 -11.36
C VAL A 196 -18.36 11.23 -12.73
N HIS A 197 -17.48 11.49 -13.68
CA HIS A 197 -17.57 11.00 -15.05
C HIS A 197 -16.49 9.95 -15.27
N ILE A 198 -16.90 8.75 -15.67
CA ILE A 198 -16.00 7.63 -15.92
C ILE A 198 -16.05 7.34 -17.41
N PHE A 199 -14.93 7.56 -18.10
CA PHE A 199 -14.78 7.34 -19.53
C PHE A 199 -14.23 5.93 -19.77
N ASN A 200 -14.79 5.24 -20.77
CA ASN A 200 -14.20 4.00 -21.27
C ASN A 200 -12.93 4.28 -22.07
N GLU A 201 -12.93 5.38 -22.82
CA GLU A 201 -11.79 5.83 -23.61
C GLU A 201 -11.84 7.36 -23.69
N PHE A 202 -10.87 8.03 -23.06
CA PHE A 202 -10.72 9.48 -23.11
C PHE A 202 -9.62 9.86 -24.10
N ASP A 203 -9.98 10.55 -25.18
CA ASP A 203 -9.01 11.03 -26.16
C ASP A 203 -8.34 12.32 -25.68
N PHE A 204 -7.14 12.24 -25.11
CA PHE A 204 -6.42 13.41 -24.60
C PHE A 204 -5.92 14.37 -25.69
N ASN A 205 -5.96 13.99 -26.98
CA ASN A 205 -5.35 14.75 -28.06
C ASN A 205 -6.31 15.75 -28.76
N GLN A 206 -7.55 15.88 -28.29
CA GLN A 206 -8.48 16.83 -28.91
C GLN A 206 -8.09 18.28 -28.60
N LEU A 207 -7.65 18.98 -29.64
CA LEU A 207 -7.48 20.44 -29.68
C LEU A 207 -8.84 21.10 -29.43
N GLY A 208 -9.16 21.42 -28.17
CA GLY A 208 -10.42 22.06 -27.82
C GLY A 208 -10.91 21.85 -26.39
N TYR A 209 -10.26 20.97 -25.61
CA TYR A 209 -10.63 20.83 -24.20
C TYR A 209 -10.42 22.14 -23.43
N LYS A 210 -11.46 22.56 -22.72
CA LYS A 210 -11.38 23.66 -21.76
C LYS A 210 -10.47 23.20 -20.61
N THR A 211 -9.64 24.09 -20.07
CA THR A 211 -8.78 23.85 -18.89
C THR A 211 -9.58 23.22 -17.74
N ALA A 212 -10.83 23.65 -17.54
CA ALA A 212 -11.74 23.10 -16.55
C ALA A 212 -12.07 21.59 -16.70
N ILE A 213 -11.96 20.98 -17.88
CA ILE A 213 -12.12 19.52 -18.07
C ILE A 213 -10.89 18.81 -17.51
N LEU A 214 -9.70 19.27 -17.90
CA LEU A 214 -8.43 18.70 -17.49
C LEU A 214 -8.19 18.88 -15.97
N ASP A 215 -8.58 20.02 -15.40
CA ASP A 215 -8.44 20.32 -13.96
C ASP A 215 -9.26 19.40 -13.05
N ASN A 216 -10.28 18.74 -13.61
CA ASN A 216 -11.15 17.81 -12.90
C ASN A 216 -10.75 16.35 -13.13
N PHE A 217 -9.74 16.09 -13.97
CA PHE A 217 -9.24 14.75 -14.23
C PHE A 217 -8.41 14.22 -13.06
N ILE A 218 -8.75 13.05 -12.55
CA ILE A 218 -8.12 12.47 -11.34
C ILE A 218 -7.36 11.18 -11.61
N TYR A 219 -7.67 10.46 -12.68
CA TYR A 219 -7.08 9.15 -12.91
C TYR A 219 -7.21 8.64 -14.35
N ASN A 220 -6.13 8.06 -14.90
CA ASN A 220 -6.10 7.44 -16.22
C ASN A 220 -5.62 5.99 -16.13
N TYR A 221 -6.52 5.03 -16.38
CA TYR A 221 -6.24 3.60 -16.45
C TYR A 221 -6.34 3.11 -17.90
N ASP A 222 -5.19 3.08 -18.57
CA ASP A 222 -5.03 2.62 -19.95
C ASP A 222 -4.52 1.17 -19.93
N LYS A 223 -5.42 0.21 -20.19
CA LYS A 223 -5.09 -1.21 -20.18
C LYS A 223 -4.13 -1.55 -21.31
N LYS A 224 -4.30 -0.94 -22.49
CA LYS A 224 -3.42 -1.15 -23.64
C LYS A 224 -2.02 -0.65 -23.39
N LYS A 225 -1.79 0.49 -22.74
CA LYS A 225 -0.44 0.94 -22.33
C LYS A 225 0.13 0.09 -21.22
N THR A 226 -0.69 -0.39 -20.27
CA THR A 226 -0.22 -1.31 -19.23
C THR A 226 0.22 -2.65 -19.84
N GLU A 227 -0.54 -3.16 -20.82
CA GLU A 227 -0.21 -4.34 -21.60
C GLU A 227 0.94 -4.10 -22.60
N LEU A 228 1.03 -2.94 -23.25
CA LEU A 228 2.09 -2.56 -24.19
C LEU A 228 3.39 -2.23 -23.45
N PHE A 229 3.34 -1.77 -22.20
CA PHE A 229 4.49 -1.70 -21.29
C PHE A 229 5.00 -3.12 -21.03
N ASN A 230 4.11 -4.06 -20.71
CA ASN A 230 4.45 -5.47 -20.54
C ASN A 230 4.90 -6.13 -21.86
N LYS A 231 4.41 -5.68 -23.03
CA LYS A 231 4.75 -6.24 -24.36
C LYS A 231 6.01 -5.62 -24.96
N ASN A 232 6.28 -4.34 -24.78
CA ASN A 232 7.50 -3.67 -25.28
C ASN A 232 8.72 -4.00 -24.42
N ASN A 233 8.53 -4.51 -23.19
CA ASN A 233 9.61 -5.12 -22.40
C ASN A 233 9.97 -6.54 -22.87
N SER A 234 9.22 -7.13 -23.82
CA SER A 234 9.49 -8.48 -24.34
C SER A 234 10.47 -8.54 -25.52
N SER A 235 10.84 -7.42 -26.15
CA SER A 235 11.59 -7.43 -27.42
C SER A 235 13.08 -7.10 -27.34
N ASN A 236 13.66 -7.03 -26.14
CA ASN A 236 15.12 -7.17 -25.93
C ASN A 236 15.40 -7.63 -24.49
N LEU A 237 15.04 -8.88 -24.19
CA LEU A 237 15.30 -9.55 -22.91
C LEU A 237 16.81 -9.66 -22.69
N LYS A 238 17.41 -8.69 -22.00
CA LYS A 238 18.81 -8.73 -21.60
C LYS A 238 18.95 -9.50 -20.29
N LYS A 239 19.57 -10.66 -20.44
CA LYS A 239 20.00 -11.62 -19.44
C LYS A 239 20.96 -10.96 -18.43
N CYS A 240 20.53 -10.75 -17.19
CA CYS A 240 21.43 -10.31 -16.12
C CYS A 240 22.10 -11.53 -15.46
N SER A 241 23.41 -11.67 -15.65
CA SER A 241 24.24 -12.77 -15.10
C SER A 241 25.37 -12.26 -14.21
N LEU A 242 26.03 -13.16 -13.50
CA LEU A 242 27.35 -12.87 -12.93
C LEU A 242 28.41 -12.78 -14.02
N LYS A 243 29.48 -12.01 -13.76
CA LYS A 243 30.65 -11.95 -14.65
C LYS A 243 31.47 -13.24 -14.56
N GLU A 244 32.03 -13.69 -15.68
CA GLU A 244 32.80 -14.94 -15.76
C GLU A 244 34.09 -14.91 -14.92
N ASP A 245 34.77 -13.76 -14.87
CA ASP A 245 35.93 -13.55 -14.01
C ASP A 245 35.58 -13.64 -12.52
N PHE A 246 34.43 -13.09 -12.14
CA PHE A 246 33.90 -13.23 -10.77
C PHE A 246 33.57 -14.69 -10.44
N LYS A 247 32.93 -15.43 -11.35
CA LYS A 247 32.64 -16.86 -11.16
C LYS A 247 33.91 -17.71 -10.97
N GLN A 248 35.01 -17.30 -11.58
CA GLN A 248 36.29 -17.99 -11.43
C GLN A 248 37.03 -17.65 -10.13
N SER A 249 36.64 -16.58 -9.44
CA SER A 249 37.29 -16.12 -8.21
C SER A 249 37.17 -17.12 -7.05
N ASP A 250 38.19 -17.14 -6.19
CA ASP A 250 38.17 -17.95 -4.96
C ASP A 250 37.04 -17.54 -4.01
N PHE A 251 36.71 -16.25 -3.99
CA PHE A 251 35.62 -15.71 -3.19
C PHE A 251 34.28 -16.30 -3.62
N PHE A 252 33.99 -16.38 -4.91
CA PHE A 252 32.73 -16.95 -5.37
C PHE A 252 32.64 -18.46 -5.12
N LYS A 253 33.72 -19.20 -5.38
CA LYS A 253 33.76 -20.66 -5.27
C LYS A 253 33.68 -21.16 -3.82
N ASN A 254 34.31 -20.44 -2.90
CA ASN A 254 34.49 -20.88 -1.50
C ASN A 254 33.86 -19.92 -0.48
N GLY A 255 33.30 -18.80 -0.93
CA GLY A 255 32.68 -17.81 -0.05
C GLY A 255 31.32 -18.29 0.46
N ILE A 256 30.94 -17.71 1.59
CA ILE A 256 29.76 -18.12 2.36
C ILE A 256 28.86 -16.90 2.53
N ILE A 257 27.56 -17.11 2.32
CA ILE A 257 26.49 -16.20 2.73
C ILE A 257 25.72 -16.85 3.88
N PHE A 258 25.38 -16.04 4.88
CA PHE A 258 24.58 -16.44 6.02
C PHE A 258 23.14 -15.94 5.83
N LEU A 259 22.19 -16.87 5.79
CA LEU A 259 20.76 -16.58 5.62
C LEU A 259 19.97 -17.27 6.73
N ASN A 260 18.89 -16.64 7.17
CA ASN A 260 17.96 -17.28 8.10
C ASN A 260 16.83 -17.98 7.33
N LYS A 261 16.04 -18.79 8.04
CA LYS A 261 14.98 -19.60 7.45
C LYS A 261 13.62 -19.13 7.93
N LYS A 262 12.63 -19.40 7.09
CA LYS A 262 11.23 -19.37 7.50
C LYS A 262 10.93 -20.64 8.27
N GLU A 263 10.57 -20.51 9.54
CA GLU A 263 10.26 -21.61 10.45
C GLU A 263 8.78 -21.59 10.78
N LYS A 264 8.14 -22.75 10.82
CA LYS A 264 6.75 -22.85 11.23
C LYS A 264 6.67 -22.66 12.73
N LEU A 265 5.75 -21.80 13.18
CA LEU A 265 5.50 -21.59 14.60
C LEU A 265 5.03 -22.88 15.26
N ASP A 266 5.60 -23.22 16.43
CA ASP A 266 5.11 -24.29 17.28
C ASP A 266 3.74 -23.89 17.87
N LYS A 267 2.80 -24.83 17.90
CA LYS A 267 1.45 -24.66 18.47
C LYS A 267 1.46 -24.29 19.95
N ASP A 268 2.55 -24.55 20.67
CA ASP A 268 2.64 -24.21 22.09
C ASP A 268 3.30 -22.84 22.36
N THR A 269 3.83 -22.19 21.32
CA THR A 269 4.47 -20.87 21.42
C THR A 269 3.40 -19.80 21.54
N LYS A 270 3.46 -18.94 22.56
CA LYS A 270 2.54 -17.79 22.65
C LYS A 270 2.74 -16.90 21.43
N ILE A 271 1.65 -16.59 20.74
CA ILE A 271 1.66 -15.71 19.58
C ILE A 271 1.05 -14.38 20.02
N PHE A 272 1.70 -13.29 19.67
CA PHE A 272 1.28 -11.93 19.94
C PHE A 272 1.11 -11.17 18.62
N PRO A 273 0.31 -10.08 18.58
CA PRO A 273 0.27 -9.20 17.44
C PRO A 273 1.67 -8.69 17.08
N SER A 274 1.93 -8.48 15.80
CA SER A 274 3.12 -7.73 15.34
C SER A 274 3.19 -6.35 15.96
N GLN A 275 4.35 -5.71 15.93
CA GLN A 275 4.55 -4.35 16.46
C GLN A 275 3.50 -3.36 15.94
N ASP A 276 3.20 -3.40 14.63
CA ASP A 276 2.18 -2.55 14.01
C ASP A 276 0.77 -2.82 14.55
N GLY A 277 0.45 -4.08 14.88
CA GLY A 277 -0.83 -4.44 15.49
C GLY A 277 -0.89 -4.08 16.97
N LYS A 278 0.24 -4.17 17.68
CA LYS A 278 0.36 -3.93 19.12
C LYS A 278 0.17 -2.46 19.50
N TYR A 279 0.55 -1.54 18.63
CA TYR A 279 0.51 -0.09 18.89
C TYR A 279 -0.32 0.68 17.86
N MET A 280 -1.49 0.19 17.50
CA MET A 280 -2.37 0.93 16.60
C MET A 280 -2.96 2.17 17.29
N HIS A 281 -2.92 3.29 16.58
CA HIS A 281 -3.70 4.47 16.94
C HIS A 281 -4.98 4.50 16.12
N HIS A 282 -6.11 4.44 16.81
CA HIS A 282 -7.45 4.45 16.22
C HIS A 282 -8.05 5.84 16.36
N SER A 283 -8.14 6.56 15.25
CA SER A 283 -8.75 7.88 15.20
C SER A 283 -9.76 7.97 14.07
N LEU A 284 -10.60 9.00 14.15
CA LEU A 284 -11.57 9.35 13.11
C LEU A 284 -10.93 10.03 11.88
N ASN A 285 -9.59 10.13 11.83
CA ASN A 285 -8.84 10.79 10.78
C ASN A 285 -9.48 12.15 10.42
N GLU A 286 -9.83 12.39 9.16
CA GLU A 286 -10.35 13.68 8.72
C GLU A 286 -11.71 14.10 9.31
N ILE A 287 -12.47 13.16 9.88
CA ILE A 287 -13.76 13.45 10.52
C ILE A 287 -13.54 14.20 11.85
N SER A 288 -12.34 14.10 12.43
CA SER A 288 -11.90 14.83 13.64
C SER A 288 -12.09 16.34 13.54
N LYS A 289 -11.92 16.93 12.34
CA LYS A 289 -11.98 18.38 12.12
C LYS A 289 -13.34 19.00 12.43
N ASN A 290 -14.38 18.18 12.57
CA ASN A 290 -15.73 18.61 12.93
C ASN A 290 -15.99 18.63 14.44
N TYR A 291 -14.98 18.32 15.25
CA TYR A 291 -15.07 18.27 16.70
C TYR A 291 -14.13 19.28 17.36
N LEU A 292 -14.61 19.92 18.43
CA LEU A 292 -13.86 20.94 19.15
C LEU A 292 -12.80 20.36 20.11
N HIS A 293 -13.05 19.14 20.62
CA HIS A 293 -12.22 18.51 21.63
C HIS A 293 -11.86 17.08 21.23
N SER A 294 -10.70 16.61 21.70
CA SER A 294 -10.33 15.21 21.63
C SER A 294 -9.70 14.71 22.93
N LYS A 295 -9.83 13.41 23.19
CA LYS A 295 -9.19 12.72 24.30
C LYS A 295 -8.73 11.33 23.85
N THR A 296 -7.46 11.03 24.09
CA THR A 296 -6.87 9.73 23.76
C THR A 296 -6.86 8.82 24.98
N LEU A 297 -7.30 7.58 24.80
CA LEU A 297 -7.31 6.53 25.81
C LEU A 297 -6.61 5.29 25.27
N GLU A 298 -5.86 4.57 26.11
CA GLU A 298 -5.44 3.21 25.76
C GLU A 298 -6.61 2.25 26.00
N LEU A 299 -6.75 1.20 25.18
CA LEU A 299 -7.84 0.22 25.32
C LEU A 299 -7.87 -0.41 26.72
N LYS A 300 -6.71 -0.73 27.30
CA LYS A 300 -6.61 -1.29 28.65
C LYS A 300 -7.12 -0.37 29.76
N ASN A 301 -7.26 0.93 29.48
CA ASN A 301 -7.75 1.93 30.42
C ASN A 301 -9.24 2.28 30.19
N ILE A 302 -9.90 1.67 29.21
CA ILE A 302 -11.34 1.83 28.97
C ILE A 302 -12.10 0.80 29.81
N ASP A 303 -13.27 1.18 30.33
CA ASP A 303 -14.13 0.27 31.08
C ASP A 303 -14.47 -0.98 30.25
N ILE A 304 -14.13 -2.15 30.79
CA ILE A 304 -14.30 -3.44 30.13
C ILE A 304 -15.76 -3.73 29.74
N SER A 305 -16.72 -3.18 30.47
CA SER A 305 -18.14 -3.30 30.16
C SER A 305 -18.49 -2.64 28.83
N LEU A 306 -17.89 -1.50 28.50
CA LEU A 306 -18.07 -0.81 27.22
C LEU A 306 -17.46 -1.60 26.07
N ILE A 307 -16.27 -2.15 26.27
CA ILE A 307 -15.62 -3.02 25.27
C ILE A 307 -16.48 -4.25 25.00
N SER A 308 -16.93 -4.94 26.06
CA SER A 308 -17.68 -6.20 25.97
C SER A 308 -18.98 -6.07 25.16
N LYS A 309 -19.62 -4.89 25.16
CA LYS A 309 -20.85 -4.60 24.40
C LYS A 309 -20.69 -4.82 22.90
N TYR A 310 -19.48 -4.59 22.38
CA TYR A 310 -19.20 -4.59 20.94
C TYR A 310 -18.38 -5.80 20.48
N VAL A 311 -17.69 -6.50 21.38
CA VAL A 311 -16.84 -7.65 21.04
C VAL A 311 -17.62 -8.76 20.33
N ASN A 312 -18.83 -9.07 20.79
CA ASN A 312 -19.67 -10.12 20.20
C ASN A 312 -20.20 -9.77 18.79
N SER A 313 -19.98 -8.54 18.32
CA SER A 313 -20.35 -8.13 16.96
C SER A 313 -19.35 -8.58 15.89
N TYR A 314 -18.17 -9.08 16.29
CA TYR A 314 -17.10 -9.48 15.37
C TYR A 314 -16.80 -10.98 15.51
N ARG A 315 -17.03 -11.73 14.44
CA ARG A 315 -16.71 -13.18 14.37
C ARG A 315 -15.23 -13.44 14.63
N GLU A 316 -14.36 -12.50 14.29
CA GLU A 316 -12.91 -12.59 14.47
C GLU A 316 -12.50 -12.73 15.94
N PHE A 317 -13.36 -12.31 16.87
CA PHE A 317 -13.13 -12.40 18.30
C PHE A 317 -13.71 -13.68 18.93
N ASP A 318 -14.30 -14.58 18.13
CA ASP A 318 -14.70 -15.89 18.60
C ASP A 318 -13.47 -16.67 19.09
N LEU A 319 -13.52 -17.24 20.29
CA LEU A 319 -12.40 -17.99 20.89
C LEU A 319 -11.84 -19.08 19.96
N LYS A 320 -12.70 -19.70 19.14
CA LYS A 320 -12.25 -20.69 18.15
C LYS A 320 -11.34 -20.07 17.08
N ASN A 321 -11.75 -18.93 16.52
CA ASN A 321 -10.98 -18.20 15.51
C ASN A 321 -9.70 -17.62 16.10
N LEU A 322 -9.75 -17.20 17.36
CA LEU A 322 -8.60 -16.71 18.10
C LEU A 322 -7.62 -17.83 18.42
N ASN A 323 -8.06 -19.00 18.88
CA ASN A 323 -7.18 -20.12 19.21
C ASN A 323 -6.45 -20.71 17.99
N ASP A 324 -6.97 -20.50 16.78
CA ASP A 324 -6.28 -20.86 15.54
C ASP A 324 -5.14 -19.87 15.19
N LYS A 325 -5.12 -18.69 15.81
CA LYS A 325 -4.20 -17.58 15.51
C LYS A 325 -3.31 -17.19 16.69
N PHE A 326 -3.81 -17.27 17.90
CA PHE A 326 -3.14 -16.89 19.12
C PHE A 326 -3.18 -18.08 20.07
N ASN A 327 -1.99 -18.55 20.48
CA ASN A 327 -1.94 -19.64 21.44
C ASN A 327 -2.12 -19.11 22.85
N LYS A 328 -3.02 -19.75 23.62
CA LYS A 328 -3.28 -19.51 25.06
C LYS A 328 -4.08 -18.23 25.36
N ILE A 329 -5.18 -18.00 24.62
CA ILE A 329 -6.20 -17.01 24.99
C ILE A 329 -7.34 -17.73 25.71
N ASP A 330 -7.40 -17.57 27.04
CA ASP A 330 -8.48 -18.15 27.85
C ASP A 330 -9.72 -17.24 27.86
N ASN A 331 -9.53 -15.93 27.71
CA ASN A 331 -10.59 -14.93 27.69
C ASN A 331 -10.37 -13.92 26.56
N VAL A 332 -11.40 -13.74 25.72
CA VAL A 332 -11.38 -12.78 24.60
C VAL A 332 -11.07 -11.35 25.07
N LEU A 333 -11.54 -10.96 26.25
CA LEU A 333 -11.35 -9.61 26.76
C LEU A 333 -9.89 -9.31 27.16
N ASP A 334 -9.07 -10.34 27.35
CA ASP A 334 -7.64 -10.19 27.62
C ASP A 334 -6.92 -9.56 26.42
N LEU A 335 -7.44 -9.77 25.19
CA LEU A 335 -6.93 -9.13 23.98
C LEU A 335 -6.91 -7.60 24.07
N PHE A 336 -7.89 -7.01 24.74
CA PHE A 336 -8.07 -5.56 24.79
C PHE A 336 -7.59 -4.94 26.10
N THR A 337 -7.26 -5.76 27.10
CA THR A 337 -6.86 -5.30 28.43
C THR A 337 -5.38 -5.59 28.75
N MET A 338 -4.77 -6.58 28.11
CA MET A 338 -3.35 -6.87 28.30
C MET A 338 -2.46 -6.10 27.34
N SER A 339 -1.38 -5.53 27.87
CA SER A 339 -0.32 -4.88 27.09
C SER A 339 0.33 -5.80 26.07
N ASP A 340 0.39 -7.12 26.30
CA ASP A 340 1.01 -8.05 25.34
C ASP A 340 0.18 -8.25 24.06
N TYR A 341 -1.11 -7.88 24.07
CA TYR A 341 -2.02 -7.94 22.93
C TYR A 341 -2.32 -6.53 22.39
N PHE A 342 -3.60 -6.13 22.36
CA PHE A 342 -4.05 -4.85 21.84
C PHE A 342 -4.30 -3.82 22.96
N GLY A 343 -4.00 -4.12 24.22
CA GLY A 343 -4.30 -3.22 25.34
C GLY A 343 -3.60 -1.85 25.26
N GLU A 344 -2.47 -1.77 24.56
CA GLU A 344 -1.71 -0.53 24.32
C GLU A 344 -2.10 0.18 23.02
N ASN A 345 -3.06 -0.36 22.28
CA ASN A 345 -3.69 0.39 21.20
C ASN A 345 -4.39 1.61 21.80
N THR A 346 -4.30 2.74 21.11
CA THR A 346 -4.88 4.00 21.56
C THR A 346 -6.12 4.33 20.74
N VAL A 347 -7.13 4.88 21.41
CA VAL A 347 -8.41 5.29 20.85
C VAL A 347 -8.56 6.78 21.08
N GLU A 348 -8.65 7.54 19.99
CA GLU A 348 -8.93 8.96 20.06
C GLU A 348 -10.44 9.20 19.97
N VAL A 349 -10.98 9.81 21.01
CA VAL A 349 -12.39 10.17 21.15
C VAL A 349 -12.54 11.64 20.82
N TYR A 350 -13.38 11.95 19.85
CA TYR A 350 -13.66 13.33 19.41
C TYR A 350 -15.08 13.73 19.79
N PHE A 351 -15.24 14.90 20.39
CA PHE A 351 -16.49 15.33 21.01
C PHE A 351 -16.60 16.86 20.99
N ASN A 352 -17.83 17.40 20.99
CA ASN A 352 -18.06 18.84 20.97
C ASN A 352 -18.43 19.38 22.36
N ASN A 353 -18.97 18.54 23.23
CA ASN A 353 -19.36 18.92 24.59
C ASN A 353 -19.32 17.69 25.52
N GLU A 354 -19.29 17.88 26.83
CA GLU A 354 -19.22 16.73 27.75
C GLU A 354 -20.43 15.79 27.66
N ASN A 355 -21.58 16.26 27.15
CA ASN A 355 -22.78 15.43 27.02
C ASN A 355 -22.71 14.48 25.80
N ASP A 356 -21.89 14.76 24.79
CA ASP A 356 -21.69 13.88 23.62
C ASP A 356 -20.49 12.93 23.77
N TYR A 357 -19.71 13.08 24.85
CA TYR A 357 -18.52 12.28 25.11
C TYR A 357 -18.81 10.77 25.15
N ASP A 358 -19.84 10.34 25.87
CA ASP A 358 -20.14 8.90 26.03
C ASP A 358 -20.58 8.23 24.72
N GLU A 359 -21.33 8.94 23.88
CA GLU A 359 -21.72 8.46 22.55
C GLU A 359 -20.48 8.38 21.63
N SER A 360 -19.66 9.43 21.62
CA SER A 360 -18.40 9.46 20.88
C SER A 360 -17.42 8.39 21.34
N LEU A 361 -17.34 8.11 22.64
CA LEU A 361 -16.48 7.07 23.21
C LEU A 361 -16.92 5.69 22.71
N ASN A 362 -18.22 5.39 22.78
CA ASN A 362 -18.78 4.15 22.25
C ASN A 362 -18.47 3.97 20.75
N TYR A 363 -18.59 5.04 19.98
CA TYR A 363 -18.27 5.04 18.56
C TYR A 363 -16.77 4.78 18.30
N SER A 364 -15.88 5.48 19.00
CA SER A 364 -14.44 5.29 18.85
C SER A 364 -13.99 3.89 19.29
N ILE A 365 -14.60 3.30 20.34
CA ILE A 365 -14.36 1.90 20.73
C ILE A 365 -14.73 0.95 19.59
N ASN A 366 -15.90 1.12 18.96
CA ASN A 366 -16.33 0.27 17.85
C ASN A 366 -15.35 0.33 16.67
N ILE A 367 -14.83 1.51 16.35
CA ILE A 367 -13.81 1.66 15.30
C ILE A 367 -12.51 0.93 15.66
N ALA A 368 -12.05 1.07 16.90
CA ALA A 368 -10.87 0.38 17.37
C ALA A 368 -11.02 -1.13 17.24
N LEU A 369 -12.15 -1.67 17.72
CA LEU A 369 -12.50 -3.08 17.60
C LEU A 369 -12.62 -3.53 16.14
N SER A 370 -13.22 -2.74 15.25
CA SER A 370 -13.31 -3.07 13.82
C SER A 370 -11.93 -3.16 13.16
N ASN A 371 -11.03 -2.23 13.49
CA ASN A 371 -9.67 -2.24 12.99
C ASN A 371 -8.89 -3.45 13.51
N ILE A 372 -9.04 -3.78 14.80
CA ILE A 372 -8.43 -4.97 15.40
C ILE A 372 -9.01 -6.24 14.81
N ALA A 373 -10.32 -6.34 14.61
CA ALA A 373 -10.97 -7.49 13.98
C ALA A 373 -10.39 -7.70 12.57
N SER A 374 -10.26 -6.65 11.77
CA SER A 374 -9.65 -6.75 10.44
C SER A 374 -8.17 -7.09 10.47
N TYR A 375 -7.44 -6.60 11.47
CA TYR A 375 -6.07 -7.05 11.70
C TYR A 375 -6.06 -8.56 11.97
N ILE A 376 -6.87 -9.04 12.93
CA ILE A 376 -6.96 -10.45 13.30
C ILE A 376 -7.39 -11.30 12.11
N HIS A 377 -8.36 -10.86 11.31
CA HIS A 377 -8.83 -11.55 10.11
C HIS A 377 -7.64 -11.91 9.19
N ASN A 378 -6.80 -10.92 8.92
CA ASN A 378 -5.62 -11.04 8.06
C ASN A 378 -4.39 -11.60 8.79
N PHE A 379 -4.42 -11.64 10.12
CA PHE A 379 -3.35 -12.16 10.95
C PHE A 379 -3.35 -13.70 10.87
N SER A 380 -2.36 -14.23 10.17
CA SER A 380 -2.14 -15.67 10.02
C SER A 380 -0.70 -15.99 10.44
N PRO A 381 -0.48 -16.29 11.74
CA PRO A 381 0.85 -16.51 12.29
C PRO A 381 1.27 -17.94 12.03
N VAL A 382 1.65 -18.20 10.78
CA VAL A 382 2.06 -19.55 10.37
C VAL A 382 3.59 -19.68 10.48
N PHE A 383 4.34 -18.58 10.47
CA PHE A 383 5.80 -18.63 10.42
C PHE A 383 6.51 -17.46 11.10
N THR A 384 7.72 -17.72 11.58
CA THR A 384 8.72 -16.76 12.05
C THR A 384 10.02 -16.91 11.26
N GLY A 385 10.82 -15.86 11.19
CA GLY A 385 12.22 -15.97 10.76
C GLY A 385 13.06 -16.58 11.87
N SER A 386 13.91 -17.54 11.53
CA SER A 386 14.83 -18.15 12.50
C SER A 386 15.80 -17.09 13.04
N LYS A 387 16.07 -17.12 14.34
CA LYS A 387 17.18 -16.35 14.93
C LYS A 387 18.54 -17.02 14.67
N GLN A 388 18.54 -18.26 14.20
CA GLN A 388 19.74 -18.91 13.70
C GLN A 388 19.96 -18.55 12.23
N PHE A 389 21.19 -18.18 11.88
CA PHE A 389 21.63 -18.02 10.49
C PHE A 389 22.43 -19.25 10.05
N TYR A 390 22.17 -19.72 8.84
CA TYR A 390 22.80 -20.88 8.26
C TYR A 390 23.76 -20.46 7.16
N ALA A 391 24.92 -21.12 7.11
CA ALA A 391 25.93 -20.91 6.08
C ALA A 391 25.52 -21.61 4.77
N TYR A 392 25.56 -20.86 3.67
CA TYR A 392 25.36 -21.35 2.30
C TYR A 392 26.54 -20.93 1.43
N ASN A 393 26.92 -21.79 0.48
CA ASN A 393 27.93 -21.41 -0.52
C ASN A 393 27.38 -20.31 -1.43
N LEU A 394 28.18 -19.28 -1.70
CA LEU A 394 27.80 -18.19 -2.59
C LEU A 394 27.42 -18.68 -3.98
N SER A 395 28.17 -19.62 -4.53
CA SER A 395 27.89 -20.24 -5.83
C SER A 395 26.50 -20.88 -5.87
N ASN A 396 26.08 -21.58 -4.81
CA ASN A 396 24.76 -22.23 -4.77
C ASN A 396 23.60 -21.22 -4.74
N VAL A 397 23.86 -20.00 -4.26
CA VAL A 397 22.84 -18.96 -4.07
C VAL A 397 22.77 -18.03 -5.27
N PHE A 398 23.91 -17.64 -5.84
CA PHE A 398 23.98 -16.65 -6.91
C PHE A 398 24.30 -17.22 -8.31
N ASP A 399 24.70 -18.50 -8.44
CA ASP A 399 24.94 -19.16 -9.74
C ASP A 399 23.67 -19.82 -10.30
N ILE A 400 22.57 -19.07 -10.36
CA ILE A 400 21.33 -19.59 -10.94
C ILE A 400 21.37 -19.30 -12.45
N GLU A 401 21.28 -20.34 -13.28
CA GLU A 401 21.26 -20.25 -14.76
C GLU A 401 20.09 -19.40 -15.32
N ASN A 402 19.18 -18.98 -14.45
CA ASN A 402 17.99 -18.24 -14.82
C ASN A 402 18.34 -16.81 -15.15
N THR A 403 18.03 -16.49 -16.38
CA THR A 403 18.21 -15.17 -16.92
C THR A 403 16.95 -14.39 -16.66
N TYR A 404 17.07 -13.38 -15.79
CA TYR A 404 15.93 -12.60 -15.37
C TYR A 404 15.81 -11.31 -16.17
N ASN A 405 14.56 -10.90 -16.38
CA ASN A 405 14.23 -9.67 -17.08
C ASN A 405 14.45 -8.50 -16.14
N ASP A 406 15.52 -7.75 -16.39
CA ASP A 406 15.72 -6.47 -15.74
C ASP A 406 15.14 -5.37 -16.64
N GLU A 407 13.85 -5.08 -16.44
CA GLU A 407 13.07 -4.07 -17.20
C GLU A 407 13.42 -2.62 -16.79
N SER A 408 14.45 -2.44 -15.96
CA SER A 408 14.76 -1.15 -15.38
C SER A 408 15.43 -0.19 -16.38
N SER A 409 15.03 1.08 -16.35
CA SER A 409 15.36 2.04 -17.41
C SER A 409 16.74 2.70 -17.29
N TYR A 410 17.34 2.74 -16.10
CA TYR A 410 18.59 3.49 -15.86
C TYR A 410 19.81 2.62 -16.08
N LYS A 411 20.77 3.11 -16.88
CA LYS A 411 21.95 2.35 -17.26
C LYS A 411 23.25 2.88 -16.68
N ILE A 412 24.12 2.00 -16.19
CA ILE A 412 25.50 2.28 -15.79
C ILE A 412 26.39 1.15 -16.30
N ASP A 413 27.42 1.49 -17.08
CA ASP A 413 28.46 0.53 -17.43
C ASP A 413 29.40 0.29 -16.24
N LEU A 414 29.43 -0.95 -15.77
CA LEU A 414 30.27 -1.45 -14.69
C LEU A 414 31.13 -2.64 -15.14
N SER A 415 31.23 -2.89 -16.45
CA SER A 415 31.95 -4.05 -17.01
C SER A 415 33.40 -4.11 -16.51
N ASP A 416 34.07 -2.96 -16.46
CA ASP A 416 35.47 -2.80 -16.02
C ASP A 416 35.65 -2.75 -14.48
N LYS A 417 34.58 -2.85 -13.70
CA LYS A 417 34.62 -2.74 -12.24
C LYS A 417 34.69 -4.11 -11.57
N ASN A 418 35.87 -4.53 -11.15
CA ASN A 418 36.11 -5.82 -10.50
C ASN A 418 35.40 -5.98 -9.14
N TRP A 419 35.10 -4.86 -8.46
CA TRP A 419 34.34 -4.87 -7.20
C TRP A 419 32.84 -5.13 -7.41
N TYR A 420 32.33 -5.10 -8.65
CA TYR A 420 30.93 -5.36 -8.96
C TYR A 420 30.80 -6.72 -9.67
N ALA A 421 30.03 -7.63 -9.07
CA ALA A 421 30.00 -9.04 -9.48
C ALA A 421 29.10 -9.34 -10.69
N ASN A 422 28.10 -8.51 -10.96
CA ASN A 422 27.11 -8.76 -12.00
C ASN A 422 27.51 -8.11 -13.33
N ALA A 423 27.13 -8.72 -14.46
CA ALA A 423 27.34 -8.20 -15.81
C ALA A 423 26.24 -7.21 -16.26
N CYS A 424 25.41 -6.74 -15.33
CA CYS A 424 24.16 -6.07 -15.60
C CYS A 424 24.33 -4.56 -15.54
N ASP A 425 23.79 -3.88 -16.54
CA ASP A 425 23.88 -2.43 -16.68
C ASP A 425 22.60 -1.70 -16.29
N SER A 426 21.46 -2.39 -16.12
CA SER A 426 20.16 -1.78 -15.78
C SER A 426 19.86 -1.76 -14.28
N PHE A 427 19.21 -0.69 -13.83
CA PHE A 427 18.87 -0.41 -12.43
C PHE A 427 17.57 0.39 -12.33
N THR A 428 16.82 0.21 -11.23
CA THR A 428 15.76 1.16 -10.88
C THR A 428 16.37 2.53 -10.54
N TYR A 429 15.55 3.56 -10.39
CA TYR A 429 16.04 4.90 -10.10
C TYR A 429 16.89 4.94 -8.81
N GLN A 430 16.37 4.40 -7.70
CA GLN A 430 17.10 4.41 -6.43
C GLN A 430 18.33 3.49 -6.43
N GLN A 431 18.28 2.36 -7.13
CA GLN A 431 19.46 1.51 -7.34
C GLN A 431 20.54 2.24 -8.16
N HIS A 432 20.16 2.99 -9.19
CA HIS A 432 21.06 3.78 -10.01
C HIS A 432 21.77 4.86 -9.19
N LEU A 433 21.02 5.59 -8.36
CA LEU A 433 21.58 6.58 -7.43
C LEU A 433 22.55 5.93 -6.44
N PHE A 434 22.17 4.80 -5.84
CA PHE A 434 23.04 4.04 -4.95
C PHE A 434 24.34 3.61 -5.62
N ILE A 435 24.30 3.04 -6.82
CA ILE A 435 25.51 2.59 -7.53
C ILE A 435 26.44 3.76 -7.84
N ASN A 436 25.90 4.89 -8.31
CA ASN A 436 26.70 6.09 -8.56
C ASN A 436 27.31 6.63 -7.27
N TYR A 437 26.54 6.66 -6.19
CA TYR A 437 27.02 7.02 -4.86
C TYR A 437 28.15 6.09 -4.41
N PHE A 438 27.95 4.77 -4.47
CA PHE A 438 28.91 3.77 -4.04
C PHE A 438 30.22 3.90 -4.82
N LYS A 439 30.13 3.97 -6.15
CA LYS A 439 31.27 4.17 -7.06
C LYS A 439 32.05 5.44 -6.75
N ASN A 440 31.36 6.57 -6.53
CA ASN A 440 32.00 7.88 -6.44
C ASN A 440 32.40 8.27 -5.01
N LYS A 441 31.81 7.66 -3.98
CA LYS A 441 32.00 8.06 -2.58
C LYS A 441 32.54 6.96 -1.69
N ILE A 442 32.29 5.69 -1.99
CA ILE A 442 32.58 4.58 -1.06
C ILE A 442 33.78 3.75 -1.51
N VAL A 443 33.90 3.45 -2.80
CA VAL A 443 34.98 2.61 -3.35
C VAL A 443 36.36 3.08 -2.91
N ASP A 444 36.66 4.37 -3.02
CA ASP A 444 37.97 4.92 -2.63
C ASP A 444 38.23 4.79 -1.12
N GLN A 445 37.20 4.91 -0.28
CA GLN A 445 37.34 4.75 1.17
C GLN A 445 37.64 3.30 1.56
N LEU A 446 37.00 2.33 0.89
CA LEU A 446 37.28 0.90 1.11
C LEU A 446 38.69 0.55 0.62
N ASN A 447 39.10 1.07 -0.54
CA ASN A 447 40.48 0.89 -1.04
C ASN A 447 41.52 1.46 -0.07
N GLN A 448 41.27 2.63 0.54
CA GLN A 448 42.15 3.21 1.56
C GLN A 448 42.27 2.38 2.84
N LYS A 449 41.28 1.53 3.12
CA LYS A 449 41.29 0.58 4.24
C LYS A 449 42.04 -0.71 3.94
N ASP A 450 42.52 -0.89 2.71
CA ASP A 450 43.22 -2.11 2.25
C ASP A 450 42.41 -3.41 2.48
N VAL A 451 41.10 -3.32 2.26
CA VAL A 451 40.17 -4.46 2.39
C VAL A 451 39.76 -4.98 1.02
N LYS A 452 39.48 -6.29 0.92
CA LYS A 452 38.85 -6.84 -0.28
C LYS A 452 37.34 -6.71 -0.17
N PHE A 453 36.67 -6.32 -1.25
CA PHE A 453 35.22 -6.19 -1.23
C PHE A 453 34.56 -6.51 -2.57
N TRP A 454 33.32 -6.99 -2.49
CA TRP A 454 32.49 -7.34 -3.64
C TRP A 454 31.06 -6.90 -3.41
N LEU A 455 30.51 -6.11 -4.33
CA LEU A 455 29.11 -5.74 -4.39
C LEU A 455 28.40 -6.67 -5.37
N ILE A 456 27.41 -7.40 -4.86
CA ILE A 456 26.59 -8.33 -5.64
C ILE A 456 25.16 -7.78 -5.67
N LYS A 457 24.64 -7.53 -6.88
CA LYS A 457 23.22 -7.24 -7.09
C LYS A 457 22.42 -8.50 -6.85
N ASN A 458 21.42 -8.36 -5.99
CA ASN A 458 20.53 -9.44 -5.61
C ASN A 458 19.15 -9.26 -6.28
N ASN A 459 18.48 -10.38 -6.50
CA ASN A 459 17.14 -10.44 -7.06
C ASN A 459 16.31 -11.48 -6.28
N PHE A 460 15.00 -11.51 -6.49
CA PHE A 460 14.11 -12.42 -5.78
C PHE A 460 14.32 -13.90 -6.15
N GLN A 461 14.95 -14.20 -7.30
CA GLN A 461 15.21 -15.56 -7.76
C GLN A 461 16.42 -16.18 -7.08
N ASN A 462 17.41 -15.37 -6.68
CA ASN A 462 18.67 -15.82 -6.07
C ASN A 462 18.52 -16.45 -4.67
N GLU A 463 17.29 -16.68 -4.17
CA GLU A 463 16.97 -17.17 -2.80
C GLU A 463 17.74 -16.48 -1.64
N ALA A 464 18.48 -15.41 -1.90
CA ALA A 464 19.27 -14.64 -0.94
C ALA A 464 18.38 -13.61 -0.23
N LEU A 465 17.37 -14.13 0.46
CA LEU A 465 16.38 -13.35 1.21
C LEU A 465 16.52 -13.63 2.71
N ILE A 466 15.98 -12.72 3.50
CA ILE A 466 15.99 -12.81 4.96
C ILE A 466 14.54 -12.68 5.44
N TYR A 467 14.20 -13.42 6.49
CA TYR A 467 12.90 -13.44 7.12
C TYR A 467 12.94 -12.65 8.42
N THR A 468 11.98 -11.77 8.67
CA THR A 468 11.87 -11.10 9.97
C THR A 468 11.59 -12.10 11.08
N PHE A 469 12.10 -11.84 12.28
CA PHE A 469 12.00 -12.81 13.38
C PHE A 469 10.58 -12.95 13.95
N ASP A 470 9.72 -11.97 13.75
CA ASP A 470 8.37 -11.90 14.34
C ASP A 470 7.30 -12.59 13.49
N ASN A 471 7.34 -12.44 12.16
CA ASN A 471 6.27 -12.92 11.28
C ASN A 471 6.76 -13.53 9.95
N ALA A 472 8.08 -13.75 9.82
CA ALA A 472 8.70 -14.22 8.58
C ALA A 472 8.33 -13.36 7.35
N ALA A 473 8.20 -12.04 7.53
CA ALA A 473 8.13 -11.13 6.40
C ALA A 473 9.43 -11.25 5.59
N LYS A 474 9.28 -11.37 4.27
CA LYS A 474 10.40 -11.53 3.35
C LYS A 474 11.04 -10.17 3.09
N ILE A 475 12.33 -10.08 3.33
CA ILE A 475 13.18 -8.98 2.89
C ILE A 475 14.14 -9.52 1.84
N VAL A 476 14.15 -8.86 0.68
CA VAL A 476 15.07 -9.16 -0.42
C VAL A 476 15.96 -7.93 -0.60
N PRO A 477 17.13 -7.87 0.07
CA PRO A 477 18.05 -6.75 -0.10
C PRO A 477 18.38 -6.59 -1.58
N ASN A 478 18.51 -5.35 -2.06
CA ASN A 478 18.86 -5.11 -3.46
C ASN A 478 20.31 -5.44 -3.76
N PHE A 479 21.19 -5.27 -2.77
CA PHE A 479 22.60 -5.62 -2.87
C PHE A 479 23.10 -6.28 -1.59
N TYR A 480 24.07 -7.17 -1.78
CA TYR A 480 24.97 -7.60 -0.72
C TYR A 480 26.36 -7.05 -0.99
N LEU A 481 26.95 -6.39 0.00
CA LEU A 481 28.35 -5.99 -0.01
C LEU A 481 29.12 -6.91 0.93
N PHE A 482 30.02 -7.70 0.36
CA PHE A 482 30.94 -8.54 1.12
C PHE A 482 32.25 -7.80 1.31
N ILE A 483 32.78 -7.81 2.53
CA ILE A 483 34.08 -7.18 2.86
C ILE A 483 34.91 -8.17 3.66
N GLU A 484 36.14 -8.40 3.24
CA GLU A 484 37.12 -9.20 3.97
C GLU A 484 38.19 -8.29 4.56
N THR A 485 38.25 -8.26 5.90
CA THR A 485 39.37 -7.70 6.65
C THR A 485 40.29 -8.84 7.11
N ASN A 486 41.40 -8.50 7.77
CA ASN A 486 42.32 -9.52 8.31
C ASN A 486 41.66 -10.43 9.35
N ASP A 487 40.74 -9.89 10.15
CA ASP A 487 40.16 -10.60 11.30
C ASP A 487 38.72 -11.05 11.07
N LYS A 488 38.00 -10.44 10.12
CA LYS A 488 36.56 -10.59 10.00
C LYS A 488 36.06 -10.45 8.56
N LYS A 489 35.01 -11.20 8.26
CA LYS A 489 34.25 -11.10 7.02
C LYS A 489 32.88 -10.47 7.30
N TYR A 490 32.56 -9.41 6.59
CA TYR A 490 31.28 -8.73 6.70
C TYR A 490 30.37 -9.11 5.54
N GLN A 491 29.12 -9.42 5.85
CA GLN A 491 28.01 -9.50 4.92
C GLN A 491 27.10 -8.30 5.18
N VAL A 492 27.18 -7.30 4.31
CA VAL A 492 26.43 -6.05 4.45
C VAL A 492 25.19 -6.09 3.56
N LEU A 493 24.01 -5.94 4.16
CA LEU A 493 22.74 -5.84 3.46
C LEU A 493 22.50 -4.38 3.08
N ILE A 494 22.10 -4.17 1.83
CA ILE A 494 21.77 -2.85 1.31
C ILE A 494 20.44 -2.93 0.57
N GLU A 495 19.46 -2.16 1.04
CA GLU A 495 18.14 -2.08 0.43
C GLU A 495 17.81 -0.63 0.07
N THR A 496 17.45 -0.42 -1.19
CA THR A 496 17.04 0.86 -1.76
C THR A 496 15.53 0.88 -1.96
N LYS A 497 14.86 1.98 -1.64
CA LYS A 497 13.40 2.09 -1.77
C LYS A 497 13.00 3.30 -2.57
N GLU A 498 12.15 3.07 -3.57
CA GLU A 498 11.48 4.13 -4.33
C GLU A 498 10.59 4.97 -3.41
N ASN A 499 10.43 6.27 -3.71
CA ASN A 499 9.69 7.23 -2.88
C ASN A 499 8.27 6.74 -2.53
N SER A 500 7.59 6.10 -3.48
CA SER A 500 6.24 5.54 -3.30
C SER A 500 6.14 4.39 -2.29
N LYS A 501 7.26 3.74 -1.96
CA LYS A 501 7.34 2.63 -1.00
C LYS A 501 8.08 3.00 0.29
N TRP A 502 8.61 4.22 0.38
CA TRP A 502 9.42 4.64 1.53
C TRP A 502 8.67 4.46 2.86
N MET A 503 7.47 5.04 2.95
CA MET A 503 6.70 5.01 4.20
C MET A 503 6.13 3.62 4.51
N SER A 504 5.74 2.84 3.48
CA SER A 504 5.19 1.50 3.68
C SER A 504 6.23 0.49 4.15
N ASP A 505 7.48 0.67 3.74
CA ASP A 505 8.56 -0.27 4.02
C ASP A 505 9.50 0.25 5.11
N TYR A 506 9.20 1.40 5.74
CA TYR A 506 10.02 2.00 6.79
C TYR A 506 10.22 1.07 8.01
N TRP A 507 9.31 0.12 8.22
CA TRP A 507 9.43 -0.90 9.27
C TRP A 507 10.71 -1.76 9.12
N HIS A 508 11.33 -1.83 7.93
CA HIS A 508 12.61 -2.50 7.72
C HIS A 508 13.71 -1.95 8.62
N GLU A 509 13.70 -0.65 8.94
CA GLU A 509 14.69 -0.01 9.83
C GLU A 509 14.76 -0.65 11.21
N ASN A 510 13.59 -0.99 11.78
CA ASN A 510 13.51 -1.64 13.09
C ASN A 510 14.16 -3.03 13.03
N PHE A 511 13.90 -3.79 11.95
CA PHE A 511 14.50 -5.10 11.76
C PHE A 511 16.01 -5.01 11.48
N PHE A 512 16.47 -4.02 10.71
CA PHE A 512 17.90 -3.80 10.47
C PHE A 512 18.65 -3.44 11.74
N ALA A 513 18.06 -2.61 12.60
CA ALA A 513 18.58 -2.32 13.92
C ALA A 513 18.68 -3.59 14.78
N GLU A 514 17.64 -4.42 14.81
CA GLU A 514 17.66 -5.70 15.52
C GLU A 514 18.75 -6.64 14.96
N LEU A 515 18.85 -6.77 13.63
CA LEU A 515 19.85 -7.60 12.95
C LEU A 515 21.28 -7.18 13.30
N ASN A 516 21.53 -5.88 13.43
CA ASN A 516 22.85 -5.35 13.78
C ASN A 516 23.28 -5.65 15.22
N THR A 517 22.36 -6.08 16.09
CA THR A 517 22.68 -6.55 17.45
C THR A 517 23.13 -8.01 17.49
N PHE A 518 22.97 -8.77 16.39
CA PHE A 518 23.32 -10.18 16.37
C PHE A 518 24.83 -10.40 16.55
N PRO A 519 25.21 -11.49 17.26
CA PRO A 519 26.61 -11.82 17.48
C PRO A 519 27.31 -12.21 16.18
N VAL A 520 28.64 -12.22 16.24
CA VAL A 520 29.46 -12.76 15.16
C VAL A 520 29.29 -14.28 15.04
N PHE A 521 29.46 -14.80 13.83
CA PHE A 521 29.37 -16.23 13.53
C PHE A 521 30.78 -16.79 13.32
N ASN A 522 31.07 -17.97 13.85
CA ASN A 522 32.33 -18.66 13.62
C ASN A 522 32.12 -19.81 12.64
N LYS A 523 32.91 -19.84 11.56
CA LYS A 523 32.91 -20.94 10.59
C LYS A 523 34.32 -21.14 10.06
N ASP A 524 34.84 -22.36 10.22
CA ASP A 524 36.17 -22.76 9.75
C ASP A 524 37.27 -21.78 10.19
N GLU A 525 37.31 -21.48 11.50
CA GLU A 525 38.23 -20.53 12.16
C GLU A 525 38.13 -19.06 11.69
N LYS A 526 37.13 -18.73 10.85
CA LYS A 526 36.87 -17.37 10.38
C LYS A 526 35.67 -16.76 11.10
N ILE A 527 35.76 -15.47 11.39
CA ILE A 527 34.71 -14.68 12.02
C ILE A 527 33.89 -13.97 10.95
N TYR A 528 32.57 -14.14 10.99
CA TYR A 528 31.63 -13.49 10.10
C TYR A 528 30.72 -12.55 10.88
N LYS A 529 30.33 -11.43 10.27
CA LYS A 529 29.34 -10.51 10.82
C LYS A 529 28.34 -10.08 9.75
N ILE A 530 27.07 -10.25 10.05
CA ILE A 530 26.00 -9.65 9.27
C ILE A 530 25.82 -8.21 9.75
N TYR A 531 25.65 -7.29 8.81
CA TYR A 531 25.38 -5.89 9.09
C TYR A 531 24.35 -5.38 8.09
N ALA A 532 23.34 -4.64 8.53
CA ALA A 532 22.42 -3.94 7.65
C ALA A 532 22.71 -2.44 7.71
N LEU A 533 22.88 -1.83 6.54
CA LEU A 533 22.83 -0.37 6.46
C LEU A 533 21.38 0.11 6.62
N PRO A 534 21.17 1.37 7.02
CA PRO A 534 19.84 1.97 6.99
C PRO A 534 19.19 1.82 5.61
N LEU A 535 17.87 1.80 5.58
CA LEU A 535 17.09 1.78 4.35
C LEU A 535 17.47 3.01 3.52
N ALA A 536 17.81 2.81 2.25
CA ALA A 536 18.35 3.86 1.41
C ALA A 536 17.28 4.47 0.51
N ASN A 537 17.13 5.78 0.57
CA ASN A 537 16.44 6.57 -0.44
C ASN A 537 17.22 7.87 -0.63
N PHE A 538 17.85 8.00 -1.79
CA PHE A 538 18.78 9.09 -2.06
C PHE A 538 18.09 10.45 -2.28
N ASP A 539 16.77 10.47 -2.45
CA ASP A 539 16.00 11.74 -2.47
C ASP A 539 15.63 12.20 -1.05
N ILE A 540 15.57 11.26 -0.08
CA ILE A 540 15.01 11.51 1.26
C ILE A 540 16.10 11.51 2.34
N ASN A 541 17.01 10.54 2.37
CA ASN A 541 17.92 10.28 3.50
C ASN A 541 19.39 10.01 3.10
N GLU A 542 19.86 10.55 1.96
CA GLU A 542 21.25 10.38 1.51
C GLU A 542 22.29 10.73 2.60
N ILE A 543 22.04 11.78 3.37
CA ILE A 543 22.95 12.29 4.40
C ILE A 543 23.09 11.29 5.54
N GLU A 544 21.98 10.80 6.07
CA GLU A 544 21.91 9.81 7.15
C GLU A 544 22.52 8.48 6.71
N PHE A 545 22.14 7.99 5.52
CA PHE A 545 22.72 6.79 4.93
C PHE A 545 24.23 6.92 4.78
N THR A 546 24.70 8.07 4.29
CA THR A 546 26.13 8.35 4.12
C THR A 546 26.88 8.37 5.45
N ARG A 547 26.29 8.98 6.48
CA ARG A 547 26.89 9.01 7.81
C ARG A 547 27.03 7.60 8.37
N ALA A 548 25.96 6.80 8.33
CA ALA A 548 25.95 5.43 8.82
C ALA A 548 26.96 4.53 8.06
N PHE A 549 27.04 4.68 6.74
CA PHE A 549 27.99 3.90 5.94
C PHE A 549 29.44 4.30 6.24
N ARG A 550 29.74 5.59 6.36
CA ARG A 550 31.09 6.05 6.74
C ARG A 550 31.48 5.60 8.16
N GLU A 551 30.55 5.64 9.10
CA GLU A 551 30.75 5.12 10.45
C GLU A 551 31.05 3.61 10.43
N PHE A 552 30.32 2.84 9.63
CA PHE A 552 30.59 1.43 9.41
C PHE A 552 32.00 1.20 8.84
N ILE A 553 32.39 1.92 7.77
CA ILE A 553 33.71 1.80 7.14
C ILE A 553 34.82 2.19 8.12
N LYS A 554 34.60 3.21 8.94
CA LYS A 554 35.58 3.63 9.97
C LYS A 554 35.87 2.49 10.96
N ASN A 555 34.87 1.67 11.25
CA ASN A 555 34.93 0.55 12.19
C ASN A 555 35.34 -0.80 11.55
N LEU A 556 35.58 -0.84 10.24
CA LEU A 556 36.34 -1.92 9.59
C LEU A 556 37.81 -1.85 10.04
#